data_AF-A0A7Y6PK66-F1
#
_entry.id   AF-A0A7Y6PK66-F1
#
_cell.length_a   1.000
_cell.length_b   1.000
_cell.length_c   1.000
_cell.angle_alpha   90.00
_cell.angle_beta   90.00
_cell.angle_gamma   90.00
#
_symmetry.space_group_name_H-M   'P 1'
#
loop_
_entity.id
_entity.type
_entity.pdbx_description
1 polymer ?
#
loop_
_entity_poly.entity_id
_entity_poly.type
_entity_poly.pdbx_seq_one_letter_code
_entity_poly.pdbx_strand_id
1 'polypeptide(L)' 'AAEHLPNARHIPIDELSGRVEEVSQLVGGDKRAPIVVYCASGRRAAKAQQLLSDAGFQQVVNGGGLDDVR' A
#
# COMPACT_ATOMS: atom_id res chain seq x y z
N ALA A 1 -11.40 13.99 -11.66
CA ALA A 1 -10.77 12.73 -12.11
C ALA A 1 -10.28 11.99 -10.88
N ALA A 2 -10.27 10.65 -10.86
CA ALA A 2 -9.62 9.90 -9.78
C ALA A 2 -8.10 10.01 -9.98
N GLU A 3 -7.50 11.02 -9.37
CA GLU A 3 -6.07 11.29 -9.47
C GLU A 3 -5.33 10.31 -8.56
N HIS A 4 -4.31 9.64 -9.10
CA HIS A 4 -3.42 8.73 -8.39
C HIS A 4 -1.99 9.00 -8.83
N LEU A 5 -1.02 8.65 -8.00
CA LEU A 5 0.39 8.83 -8.35
C LEU A 5 0.75 8.01 -9.60
N PRO A 6 1.65 8.53 -10.46
CA PRO A 6 2.19 7.76 -11.57
C PRO A 6 2.92 6.51 -11.03
N ASN A 7 2.73 5.38 -11.70
CA ASN A 7 3.26 4.06 -11.30
C ASN A 7 2.70 3.47 -9.99
N ALA A 8 1.73 4.12 -9.34
CA ALA A 8 1.05 3.52 -8.20
C ALA A 8 0.12 2.38 -8.65
N ARG A 9 0.13 1.27 -7.92
CA ARG A 9 -0.83 0.19 -8.09
C ARG A 9 -2.09 0.48 -7.27
N HIS A 10 -3.24 0.51 -7.94
CA HIS A 10 -4.52 0.62 -7.24
C HIS A 10 -4.98 -0.74 -6.70
N ILE A 11 -4.95 -0.89 -5.38
CA ILE A 11 -5.49 -2.04 -4.66
C ILE A 11 -6.48 -1.52 -3.60
N PRO A 12 -7.80 -1.79 -3.74
CA PRO A 12 -8.78 -1.39 -2.74
C PRO A 12 -8.50 -2.02 -1.38
N ILE A 13 -8.72 -1.27 -0.30
CA ILE A 13 -8.41 -1.74 1.06
C ILE A 13 -9.18 -2.99 1.47
N ASP A 14 -10.41 -3.15 0.97
CA ASP A 14 -11.27 -4.30 1.26
C ASP A 14 -10.84 -5.56 0.51
N GLU A 15 -10.09 -5.41 -0.59
CA GLU A 15 -9.54 -6.52 -1.37
C GLU A 15 -8.09 -6.85 -0.98
N LEU A 16 -7.39 -5.94 -0.29
CA LEU A 16 -5.96 -6.04 0.00
C LEU A 16 -5.60 -7.34 0.71
N SER A 17 -6.42 -7.79 1.66
CA SER A 17 -6.20 -9.04 2.40
C SER A 17 -6.21 -10.29 1.50
N GLY A 18 -7.02 -10.30 0.44
CA GLY A 18 -7.05 -11.37 -0.55
C GLY A 18 -5.99 -11.21 -1.65
N ARG A 19 -5.37 -10.03 -1.77
CA ARG A 19 -4.41 -9.67 -2.82
C ARG A 19 -3.00 -9.41 -2.29
N VAL A 20 -2.70 -9.85 -1.06
CA VAL A 20 -1.37 -9.75 -0.45
C VAL A 20 -0.29 -10.37 -1.35
N GLU A 21 -0.61 -11.47 -2.04
CA GLU A 21 0.32 -12.12 -2.96
C GLU A 21 0.66 -11.23 -4.17
N GLU A 22 -0.29 -10.42 -4.66
CA GLU A 22 -0.01 -9.44 -5.71
C GLU A 22 0.99 -8.38 -5.22
N VAL A 23 0.86 -7.94 -3.96
CA VAL A 23 1.83 -7.01 -3.36
C VAL A 23 3.20 -7.65 -3.25
N SER A 24 3.27 -8.93 -2.87
CA SER A 24 4.51 -9.72 -2.84
C SER A 24 5.16 -9.78 -4.23
N GLN A 25 4.38 -10.03 -5.27
CA GLN A 25 4.86 -10.05 -6.65
C GLN A 25 5.37 -8.68 -7.13
N LEU A 26 4.71 -7.58 -6.74
CA LEU A 26 5.15 -6.22 -7.08
C LEU A 26 6.53 -5.88 -6.49
N VAL A 27 6.87 -6.47 -5.34
CA VAL A 27 8.19 -6.31 -4.72
C VAL A 27 9.15 -7.47 -5.06
N GLY A 28 8.83 -8.29 -6.07
CA GLY A 28 9.69 -9.40 -6.50
C GLY A 28 9.84 -10.52 -5.47
N GLY A 29 8.89 -10.66 -4.55
CA GLY A 29 8.92 -11.61 -3.44
C GLY A 29 9.73 -11.16 -2.24
N ASP A 30 10.37 -9.99 -2.27
CA ASP A 30 11.12 -9.46 -1.14
C ASP A 30 10.22 -8.69 -0.18
N LYS A 31 9.79 -9.35 0.90
CA LYS A 31 9.00 -8.73 1.98
C LYS A 31 9.75 -7.65 2.76
N ARG A 32 11.06 -7.49 2.55
CA ARG A 32 11.85 -6.39 3.12
C ARG A 32 11.88 -5.16 2.22
N ALA A 33 11.39 -5.25 0.99
CA ALA A 33 11.34 -4.10 0.10
C ALA A 33 10.46 -2.99 0.72
N PRO A 34 10.86 -1.71 0.54
CA PRO A 34 10.07 -0.59 1.01
C PRO A 34 8.77 -0.47 0.21
N ILE A 35 7.64 -0.45 0.91
CA ILE A 35 6.29 -0.28 0.35
C ILE A 35 5.71 1.00 0.93
N VAL A 36 5.30 1.92 0.05
CA VAL A 36 4.57 3.12 0.44
C VAL A 36 3.09 2.92 0.12
N VAL A 37 2.24 3.04 1.14
CA VAL A 37 0.78 3.02 0.99
C VAL A 37 0.21 4.41 1.20
N TYR A 38 -0.75 4.80 0.38
CA TYR A 38 -1.44 6.08 0.49
C TYR A 38 -2.92 5.90 0.12
N CYS A 39 -3.75 6.88 0.49
CA CYS A 39 -5.12 6.97 0.01
C CYS A 39 -5.52 8.44 -0.09
N ALA A 40 -6.78 8.76 -0.38
CA ALA A 40 -7.19 10.17 -0.45
C ALA A 40 -6.93 10.96 0.86
N SER A 41 -7.09 10.35 2.03
CA SER A 41 -7.08 11.05 3.34
C SER A 41 -6.27 10.34 4.44
N GLY A 42 -5.34 9.44 4.09
CA GLY A 42 -4.52 8.66 5.02
C GLY A 42 -5.17 7.52 5.81
N ARG A 43 -6.49 7.54 6.07
CA ARG A 43 -7.14 6.51 6.92
C ARG A 43 -7.03 5.07 6.38
N ARG A 44 -7.23 4.90 5.07
CA ARG A 44 -7.14 3.57 4.42
C ARG A 44 -5.69 3.11 4.31
N ALA A 45 -4.76 4.05 4.15
CA ALA A 45 -3.34 3.75 4.13
C ALA A 45 -2.85 3.21 5.47
N ALA A 46 -3.33 3.73 6.60
CA ALA A 46 -3.03 3.18 7.92
C ALA A 46 -3.50 1.72 8.07
N LYS A 47 -4.72 1.41 7.60
CA LYS A 47 -5.23 0.04 7.59
C LYS A 47 -4.43 -0.87 6.64
N ALA A 48 -4.03 -0.36 5.48
CA ALA A 48 -3.20 -1.10 4.53
C ALA A 48 -1.83 -1.42 5.12
N GLN A 49 -1.24 -0.46 5.84
CA GLN A 49 0.03 -0.64 6.54
C GLN A 49 -0.05 -1.79 7.53
N GLN A 50 -1.07 -1.79 8.40
CA GLN A 50 -1.27 -2.88 9.36
C GLN A 50 -1.46 -4.23 8.68
N LEU A 51 -2.32 -4.32 7.67
CA LEU A 51 -2.57 -5.58 6.94
C LEU A 51 -1.31 -6.15 6.30
N LEU A 52 -0.47 -5.29 5.71
CA LEU A 52 0.78 -5.72 5.09
C LEU A 52 1.83 -6.10 6.16
N SER A 53 1.92 -5.34 7.25
CA SER A 53 2.80 -5.72 8.37
C SER A 53 2.41 -7.08 8.97
N ASP A 54 1.11 -7.33 9.15
CA ASP A 54 0.59 -8.62 9.63
C ASP A 54 0.85 -9.76 8.64
N ALA A 55 0.87 -9.46 7.33
CA ALA A 55 1.27 -10.40 6.28
C ALA A 55 2.80 -10.65 6.20
N GLY A 56 3.59 -9.98 7.05
CA GLY A 56 5.04 -10.16 7.18
C GLY A 56 5.88 -9.21 6.34
N PHE A 57 5.31 -8.16 5.77
CA PHE A 57 6.07 -7.08 5.13
C PHE A 57 6.76 -6.23 6.21
N GLN A 58 8.08 -6.04 6.07
CA GLN A 58 8.90 -5.43 7.11
C GLN A 58 9.01 -3.92 6.98
N GLN A 59 8.87 -3.39 5.76
CA GLN A 59 9.07 -1.97 5.46
C GLN A 59 7.83 -1.38 4.81
N VAL A 60 6.74 -1.23 5.57
CA VAL A 60 5.51 -0.61 5.08
C VAL A 60 5.36 0.78 5.69
N VAL A 61 5.38 1.81 4.85
CA VAL A 61 5.29 3.22 5.23
C VAL A 61 3.93 3.77 4.83
N ASN A 62 3.22 4.34 5.80
CA ASN A 62 2.01 5.09 5.53
C ASN A 62 2.41 6.50 5.04
N GLY A 63 2.23 6.75 3.74
CA GLY A 63 2.48 8.04 3.11
C GLY A 63 1.39 9.08 3.35
N GLY A 64 0.24 8.68 3.91
CA GLY A 64 -0.84 9.61 4.25
C GLY A 64 -1.88 9.81 3.14
N GLY A 65 -2.34 11.05 2.99
CA GLY A 65 -3.26 11.50 1.96
C GLY A 65 -2.62 11.60 0.58
N LEU A 66 -3.43 11.76 -0.47
CA LEU A 66 -2.92 11.98 -1.82
C LEU A 66 -2.10 13.28 -1.89
N ASP A 67 -2.52 14.30 -1.14
CA ASP A 67 -1.84 15.58 -1.02
C ASP A 67 -0.48 15.48 -0.30
N ASP A 68 -0.28 14.48 0.56
CA ASP A 68 0.98 14.28 1.30
C ASP A 68 2.06 13.57 0.47
N VAL A 69 1.64 12.82 -0.56
CA VAL A 69 2.53 11.97 -1.37
C VAL A 69 2.73 12.46 -2.81
N ARG A 70 2.08 13.57 -3.17
CA ARG A 70 2.15 14.19 -4.50
C ARG A 70 3.49 14.85 -4.79
#